data_AF-A0A5K1BNF0-F1
#
_entry.id   AF-A0A5K1BNF0-F1
#
_cell.length_a   1.000
_cell.length_b   1.000
_cell.length_c   1.000
_cell.angle_alpha   90.00
_cell.angle_beta   90.00
_cell.angle_gamma   90.00
#
_symmetry.space_group_name_H-M   'P 1'
#
loop_
_entity.id
_entity.type
_entity.pdbx_description
1 polymer ?
#
loop_
_entity_poly.entity_id
_entity_poly.type
_entity_poly.pdbx_seq_one_letter_code
_entity_poly.pdbx_strand_id
1 'polypeptide(L)'
;VNGKILKPKVKVKPNEDLLRLLRSGVGTEDRKHAEDFFLALAACNTIVPLTLETSDENVMLIDYQGESPDEQALVYAAAAHGYTLVERTSGHIDIDMQGKKQ
;
A
#
# COMPACT_ATOMS: atom_id res chain seq x y z
N VAL A 1 0.22 4.77 -12.91
CA VAL A 1 -0.61 5.32 -14.03
C VAL A 1 0.27 6.30 -14.78
N ASN A 2 0.39 6.20 -16.11
CA ASN A 2 1.26 7.05 -16.95
C ASN A 2 2.75 7.07 -16.56
N GLY A 3 3.33 5.95 -16.09
CA GLY A 3 4.75 5.87 -15.71
C GLY A 3 5.16 6.65 -14.46
N LYS A 4 4.23 7.38 -13.82
CA LYS A 4 4.49 8.13 -12.58
C LYS A 4 4.57 7.20 -11.38
N ILE A 5 5.52 7.51 -10.48
CA ILE A 5 5.77 6.79 -9.23
C ILE A 5 4.75 7.26 -8.19
N LEU A 6 3.98 6.33 -7.63
CA LEU A 6 3.10 6.59 -6.49
C LEU A 6 3.87 6.45 -5.18
N LYS A 7 3.73 7.43 -4.29
CA LYS A 7 4.32 7.39 -2.94
C LYS A 7 3.28 7.73 -1.89
N PRO A 8 3.20 6.99 -0.77
CA PRO A 8 2.34 7.37 0.34
C PRO A 8 2.69 8.78 0.84
N LYS A 9 1.67 9.62 1.06
CA LYS A 9 1.83 10.98 1.60
C LYS A 9 2.46 10.97 2.99
N VAL A 10 2.05 10.02 3.84
CA VAL A 10 2.63 9.82 5.15
C VAL A 10 3.83 8.87 5.06
N LYS A 11 4.97 9.31 5.59
CA LYS A 11 6.17 8.47 5.69
C LYS A 11 6.07 7.58 6.91
N VAL A 12 5.92 6.28 6.68
CA VAL A 12 6.04 5.25 7.71
C VAL A 12 7.39 4.57 7.56
N LYS A 13 8.11 4.37 8.67
CA LYS A 13 9.35 3.58 8.68
C LYS A 13 8.95 2.09 8.75
N PRO A 14 9.14 1.30 7.69
CA PRO A 14 8.80 -0.11 7.72
C PRO A 14 9.78 -0.89 8.62
N ASN A 15 9.36 -2.08 9.05
CA ASN A 15 10.24 -2.99 9.76
C ASN A 15 11.14 -3.72 8.75
N GLU A 16 12.46 -3.62 8.91
CA GLU A 16 13.44 -4.17 7.97
C GLU A 16 13.41 -5.70 7.86
N ASP A 17 13.08 -6.41 8.95
CA ASP A 17 12.98 -7.86 8.95
C ASP A 17 11.73 -8.33 8.19
N LEU A 18 10.60 -7.64 8.38
CA LEU A 18 9.38 -7.89 7.59
C LEU A 18 9.60 -7.57 6.11
N LEU A 19 10.28 -6.46 5.79
CA LEU A 19 10.64 -6.17 4.39
C LEU A 19 11.53 -7.25 3.77
N ARG A 20 12.50 -7.75 4.53
CA ARG A 20 13.38 -8.83 4.06
C ARG A 20 12.60 -10.13 3.84
N LEU A 21 11.68 -10.46 4.74
CA LEU A 21 10.78 -11.61 4.60
C LEU A 21 9.93 -11.50 3.34
N LEU A 22 9.27 -10.36 3.12
CA LEU A 22 8.39 -10.10 1.97
C LEU A 22 9.13 -10.10 0.63
N ARG A 23 10.40 -9.68 0.62
CA ARG A 23 11.26 -9.65 -0.59
C ARG A 23 12.03 -10.95 -0.81
N SER A 24 11.98 -11.90 0.11
CA SER A 24 12.73 -13.14 -0.01
C SER A 24 12.21 -13.96 -1.19
N GLY A 25 13.10 -14.41 -2.08
CA GLY A 25 12.73 -15.19 -3.26
C GLY A 25 12.24 -16.62 -2.95
N VAL A 26 12.33 -17.05 -1.69
CA VAL A 26 11.91 -18.37 -1.24
C VAL A 26 10.45 -18.29 -0.79
N GLY A 27 9.58 -19.09 -1.39
CA GLY A 27 8.16 -19.17 -1.02
C GLY A 27 7.94 -19.92 0.30
N THR A 28 8.42 -19.36 1.41
CA THR A 28 8.18 -19.89 2.75
C THR A 28 6.74 -19.62 3.19
N GLU A 29 6.22 -20.43 4.11
CA GLU A 29 4.88 -20.21 4.68
C GLU A 29 4.82 -18.88 5.44
N ASP A 30 5.89 -18.51 6.16
CA ASP A 30 5.98 -17.22 6.85
C ASP A 30 5.87 -16.03 5.88
N ARG A 31 6.46 -16.15 4.69
CA ARG A 31 6.30 -15.13 3.65
C ARG A 31 4.84 -15.03 3.24
N LYS A 32 4.19 -16.15 2.89
CA LYS A 32 2.77 -16.14 2.51
C LYS A 32 1.89 -15.51 3.57
N HIS A 33 2.08 -15.88 4.84
CA HIS A 33 1.35 -15.29 5.95
C HIS A 33 1.58 -13.77 6.06
N ALA A 34 2.81 -13.30 5.83
CA ALA A 34 3.10 -11.87 5.81
C ALA A 34 2.45 -11.16 4.60
N GLU A 35 2.46 -11.77 3.42
CA GLU A 35 1.78 -11.24 2.22
C GLU A 35 0.26 -11.12 2.46
N ASP A 36 -0.37 -12.19 2.95
CA ASP A 36 -1.80 -12.21 3.29
C ASP A 36 -2.16 -11.18 4.36
N PHE A 37 -1.31 -11.03 5.39
CA PHE A 37 -1.49 -10.04 6.44
C PHE A 37 -1.52 -8.61 5.89
N PHE A 38 -0.52 -8.21 5.10
CA PHE A 38 -0.48 -6.86 4.54
C PHE A 38 -1.54 -6.62 3.46
N LEU A 39 -1.89 -7.65 2.69
CA LEU A 39 -3.01 -7.58 1.75
C LEU A 39 -4.33 -7.35 2.49
N ALA A 40 -4.57 -8.06 3.60
CA ALA A 40 -5.76 -7.85 4.42
C ALA A 40 -5.81 -6.43 5.01
N LEU A 41 -4.68 -5.88 5.49
CA LEU A 41 -4.63 -4.49 5.96
C LEU A 41 -4.99 -3.48 4.87
N ALA A 42 -4.53 -3.70 3.63
CA ALA A 42 -4.81 -2.83 2.50
C ALA A 42 -6.27 -2.96 2.00
N ALA A 43 -6.87 -4.14 2.07
CA ALA A 43 -8.19 -4.43 1.50
C ALA A 43 -9.37 -4.24 2.48
N CYS A 44 -9.24 -4.72 3.71
CA CYS A 44 -10.33 -4.86 4.69
C CYS A 44 -10.57 -3.58 5.50
N ASN A 45 -10.85 -2.48 4.79
CA ASN A 45 -11.14 -1.16 5.35
C ASN A 45 -12.11 -0.40 4.43
N THR A 46 -12.51 0.81 4.81
CA THR A 46 -13.35 1.72 4.00
C THR A 46 -12.56 2.94 3.50
N ILE A 47 -11.22 2.90 3.57
CA ILE A 47 -10.34 4.01 3.20
C ILE A 47 -10.48 4.37 1.72
N VAL A 48 -10.58 5.66 1.44
CA VAL A 48 -10.62 6.22 0.09
C VAL A 48 -9.24 6.78 -0.28
N PRO A 49 -8.55 6.24 -1.30
CA PRO A 49 -7.30 6.80 -1.79
C PRO A 49 -7.53 8.05 -2.65
N LEU A 50 -6.74 9.10 -2.40
CA LEU A 50 -6.68 10.31 -3.22
C LEU A 50 -5.28 10.48 -3.79
N THR A 51 -5.20 10.65 -5.11
CA THR A 51 -3.93 10.96 -5.77
C THR A 51 -3.73 12.47 -5.79
N LEU A 52 -2.58 12.93 -5.30
CA LEU A 52 -2.19 14.33 -5.27
C LEU A 52 -0.97 14.55 -6.16
N GLU A 53 -1.01 15.60 -6.96
CA GLU A 53 0.13 16.03 -7.75
C GLU A 53 1.24 16.60 -6.85
N THR A 54 2.49 16.47 -7.29
CA THR A 54 3.64 17.06 -6.62
C THR A 54 4.38 17.99 -7.57
N SER A 55 5.32 18.78 -7.03
CA SER A 55 6.23 19.59 -7.86
C SER A 55 7.11 18.75 -8.78
N ASP A 56 7.31 17.46 -8.49
CA ASP A 56 7.97 16.51 -9.39
C ASP A 56 6.92 15.84 -10.28
N GLU A 57 6.94 16.15 -11.57
CA GLU A 57 5.97 15.65 -12.54
C GLU A 57 5.96 14.11 -12.65
N ASN A 58 7.04 13.44 -12.23
CA ASN A 58 7.16 11.98 -12.24
C ASN A 58 6.64 11.31 -10.95
N VAL A 59 6.30 12.09 -9.93
CA VAL A 59 5.88 11.57 -8.62
C VAL A 59 4.48 12.08 -8.29
N MET A 60 3.61 11.17 -7.89
CA MET A 60 2.33 11.49 -7.31
C MET A 60 2.27 10.96 -5.88
N LEU A 61 1.63 11.70 -4.99
CA LEU A 61 1.36 11.24 -3.64
C LEU A 61 0.02 10.53 -3.59
N ILE A 62 -0.07 9.49 -2.78
CA ILE A 62 -1.34 8.86 -2.42
C ILE A 62 -1.65 9.21 -0.97
N ASP A 63 -2.80 9.84 -0.77
CA ASP A 63 -3.34 10.23 0.53
C ASP A 63 -4.55 9.36 0.86
N TYR A 64 -4.54 8.73 2.02
CA TYR A 64 -5.61 7.86 2.47
C TYR A 64 -6.58 8.64 3.36
N GLN A 65 -7.84 8.75 2.93
CA GLN A 65 -8.91 9.41 3.67
C GLN A 65 -9.83 8.37 4.30
N GLY A 66 -10.16 8.54 5.58
CA GLY A 66 -11.04 7.66 6.33
C GLY A 66 -11.61 8.36 7.55
N GLU A 67 -12.66 7.79 8.12
CA GLU A 67 -13.26 8.31 9.36
C GLU A 67 -12.42 7.97 10.59
N SER A 68 -11.70 6.85 10.55
CA SER A 68 -10.85 6.38 11.64
C SER A 68 -9.36 6.62 11.36
N PRO A 69 -8.64 7.32 12.25
CA PRO A 69 -7.19 7.50 12.12
C PRO A 69 -6.42 6.19 12.23
N ASP A 70 -6.98 5.19 12.93
CA ASP A 70 -6.35 3.89 13.11
C ASP A 70 -6.40 3.08 11.81
N GLU A 71 -7.54 3.13 11.10
CA GLU A 71 -7.67 2.49 9.78
C GLU A 71 -6.72 3.13 8.76
N GLN A 72 -6.59 4.46 8.78
CA GLN A 72 -5.61 5.15 7.94
C GLN A 72 -4.18 4.69 8.25
N ALA A 73 -3.82 4.58 9.53
CA ALA A 73 -2.50 4.14 9.95
C ALA A 73 -2.20 2.70 9.47
N LEU A 74 -3.17 1.79 9.51
CA LEU A 74 -3.03 0.42 9.01
C LEU A 74 -2.79 0.38 7.50
N VAL A 75 -3.52 1.18 6.71
CA VAL A 75 -3.33 1.24 5.26
C VAL A 75 -2.00 1.91 4.90
N TYR A 76 -1.59 2.95 5.62
CA TYR A 76 -0.25 3.55 5.46
C TYR A 76 0.86 2.56 5.80
N ALA A 77 0.68 1.74 6.83
CA ALA A 77 1.62 0.66 7.17
C ALA A 77 1.69 -0.38 6.04
N ALA A 78 0.56 -0.82 5.49
CA ALA A 78 0.54 -1.74 4.35
C ALA A 78 1.27 -1.16 3.13
N ALA A 79 1.02 0.10 2.79
CA ALA A 79 1.66 0.78 1.67
C ALA A 79 3.19 0.90 1.85
N ALA A 80 3.65 1.17 3.08
CA ALA A 80 5.08 1.21 3.39
C ALA A 80 5.78 -0.16 3.28
N HIS A 81 5.02 -1.27 3.36
CA HIS A 81 5.51 -2.62 3.14
C HIS A 81 5.28 -3.12 1.70
N GLY A 82 4.83 -2.24 0.79
CA GLY A 82 4.68 -2.54 -0.63
C GLY A 82 3.28 -3.00 -1.06
N TYR A 83 2.25 -2.77 -0.24
CA TYR A 83 0.86 -3.10 -0.54
C TYR A 83 0.04 -1.81 -0.55
N THR A 84 -0.01 -1.14 -1.70
CA THR A 84 -0.60 0.20 -1.83
C THR A 84 -2.01 0.09 -2.41
N LEU A 85 -3.03 0.50 -1.66
CA LEU A 85 -4.40 0.65 -2.17
C LEU A 85 -4.43 1.84 -3.14
N VAL A 86 -4.53 1.61 -4.45
CA VAL A 86 -4.42 2.68 -5.44
C VAL A 86 -5.77 3.22 -5.89
N GLU A 87 -6.80 2.38 -5.86
CA GLU A 87 -8.16 2.75 -6.22
C GLU A 87 -9.17 2.00 -5.35
N ARG A 88 -10.28 2.67 -5.02
CA ARG A 88 -11.45 2.05 -4.44
C ARG A 88 -12.68 2.58 -5.14
N THR A 89 -13.50 1.68 -5.66
CA THR A 89 -14.84 1.96 -6.17
C THR A 89 -15.87 1.17 -5.36
N SER A 90 -17.15 1.30 -5.69
CA SER A 90 -18.20 0.46 -5.10
C SER A 90 -18.16 -0.99 -5.58
N GLY A 91 -17.51 -1.26 -6.72
CA GLY A 91 -17.47 -2.59 -7.34
C GLY A 91 -16.15 -3.33 -7.14
N HIS A 92 -15.04 -2.61 -6.93
CA HIS A 92 -13.71 -3.20 -6.81
C HIS A 92 -12.74 -2.30 -6.04
N ILE A 93 -11.59 -2.87 -5.68
CA ILE A 93 -10.42 -2.16 -5.20
C ILE A 93 -9.21 -2.61 -6.02
N ASP A 94 -8.29 -1.69 -6.30
CA ASP A 94 -7.01 -2.01 -6.93
C ASP A 94 -5.90 -1.90 -5.89
N ILE A 95 -5.04 -2.90 -5.81
CA ILE A 95 -3.88 -2.89 -4.91
C ILE A 95 -2.61 -3.11 -5.73
N ASP A 96 -1.66 -2.19 -5.61
CA ASP A 96 -0.29 -2.37 -6.10
C ASP A 96 0.50 -3.19 -5.08
N MET A 97 0.86 -4.41 -5.47
CA MET A 97 1.68 -5.35 -4.72
C MET A 97 3.10 -5.37 -5.26
N GLN A 98 4.02 -4.75 -4.52
CA GLN A 98 5.45 -4.69 -4.83
C GLN A 98 5.77 -4.16 -6.24
N GLY A 99 4.96 -3.23 -6.77
CA GLY A 99 5.10 -2.68 -8.11
C GLY A 99 4.32 -3.46 -9.20
N LYS A 100 3.53 -4.47 -8.81
CA LYS A 100 2.60 -5.20 -9.69
C LYS A 100 1.18 -4.94 -9.23
N LYS A 101 0.38 -4.33 -10.10
CA LYS A 101 -1.05 -4.15 -9.88
C LYS A 101 -1.80 -5.49 -9.94
N GLN A 102 -2.75 -5.70 -9.03
CA GLN A 102 -3.80 -6.70 -9.14
C GLN A 102 -5.16 -6.11 -8.82
#